data_AF-A0A395LED6-F1
#
_entry.id   AF-A0A395LED6-F1
#
_cell.length_a   1.000
_cell.length_b   1.000
_cell.length_c   1.000
_cell.angle_alpha   90.00
_cell.angle_beta   90.00
_cell.angle_gamma   90.00
#
_symmetry.space_group_name_H-M   'P 1'
#
loop_
_entity.id
_entity.type
_entity.pdbx_description
1 polymer ?
#
loop_
_entity_poly.entity_id
_entity_poly.type
_entity_poly.pdbx_seq_one_letter_code
_entity_poly.pdbx_strand_id
1 'polypeptide(L)'
;MTFNATETLSLSFIETDAGKFVARAKCFLEGANLLKMELVNGNRMLFAPALHLAGQGLELLLKGCLIHHGATERDVKDMYGHRINEMWNQPQCDQLRAAAAINAAITHEEALGSGVYPDAAKVNDPASLFEEYCGALGTLHAGGGFPLRYPTEHDRMAPRTPLLIGTLWRTADDYAKRPTEFLSALG
;
A
#
# COMPACT_ATOMS: atom_id res chain seq x y z
N MET A 1 13.90 -7.53 -51.48
CA MET A 1 12.92 -8.11 -50.56
C MET A 1 13.68 -8.64 -49.37
N THR A 2 13.62 -7.94 -48.24
CA THR A 2 14.16 -8.41 -46.96
C THR A 2 13.13 -8.01 -45.91
N PHE A 3 12.42 -9.01 -45.38
CA PHE A 3 11.40 -8.84 -44.37
C PHE A 3 12.00 -8.96 -42.97
N ASN A 4 11.70 -7.94 -42.18
CA ASN A 4 11.43 -7.91 -40.73
C ASN A 4 12.45 -8.49 -39.76
N ALA A 5 13.19 -7.58 -39.13
CA ALA A 5 13.55 -7.74 -37.72
C ALA A 5 12.26 -7.64 -36.90
N THR A 6 11.93 -8.70 -36.17
CA THR A 6 10.85 -8.72 -35.19
C THR A 6 11.26 -7.82 -34.03
N GLU A 7 10.84 -6.56 -34.06
CA GLU A 7 10.81 -5.70 -32.88
C GLU A 7 9.81 -6.35 -31.90
N THR A 8 10.35 -7.08 -30.94
CA THR A 8 9.54 -7.61 -29.84
C THR A 8 9.15 -6.41 -29.00
N LEU A 9 7.91 -5.95 -29.14
CA LEU A 9 7.34 -4.90 -28.29
C LEU A 9 7.40 -5.37 -26.84
N SER A 10 8.34 -4.80 -26.07
CA SER A 10 8.35 -4.90 -24.62
C SER A 10 7.05 -4.27 -24.10
N LEU A 11 6.13 -5.08 -23.58
CA LEU A 11 4.95 -4.57 -22.87
C LEU A 11 5.40 -3.61 -21.77
N SER A 12 4.70 -2.46 -21.65
CA SER A 12 4.90 -1.57 -20.51
C SER A 12 4.55 -2.33 -19.22
N PHE A 13 5.26 -2.07 -18.12
CA PHE A 13 4.98 -2.76 -16.84
C PHE A 13 3.49 -2.70 -16.48
N ILE A 14 2.84 -1.56 -16.71
CA ILE A 14 1.42 -1.34 -16.38
C ILE A 14 0.46 -2.26 -17.15
N GLU A 15 0.90 -2.83 -18.28
CA GLU A 15 0.13 -3.76 -19.11
C GLU A 15 0.27 -5.21 -18.66
N THR A 16 1.28 -5.51 -17.84
CA THR A 16 1.43 -6.81 -17.17
C THR A 16 0.38 -6.99 -16.09
N ASP A 17 0.12 -8.23 -15.66
CA ASP A 17 -0.84 -8.49 -14.60
C ASP A 17 -0.39 -7.88 -13.26
N ALA A 18 0.90 -8.00 -12.91
CA ALA A 18 1.47 -7.31 -11.76
C ALA A 18 1.25 -5.80 -11.83
N GLY A 19 1.53 -5.19 -12.99
CA GLY A 19 1.35 -3.76 -13.20
C GLY A 19 -0.09 -3.31 -13.09
N LYS A 20 -1.07 -4.07 -13.60
CA LYS A 20 -2.50 -3.76 -13.42
C LYS A 20 -2.90 -3.73 -11.96
N PHE A 21 -2.40 -4.67 -11.15
CA PHE A 21 -2.64 -4.69 -9.70
C PHE A 21 -2.02 -3.46 -9.02
N VAL A 22 -0.77 -3.13 -9.32
CA VAL A 22 -0.09 -1.94 -8.78
C VAL A 22 -0.77 -0.65 -9.22
N ALA A 23 -1.19 -0.53 -10.48
CA ALA A 23 -1.95 0.60 -10.99
C ALA A 23 -3.24 0.80 -10.19
N ARG A 24 -3.99 -0.29 -9.98
CA ARG A 24 -5.25 -0.26 -9.26
C ARG A 24 -5.05 0.07 -7.78
N ALA A 25 -4.00 -0.46 -7.16
CA ALA A 25 -3.58 -0.09 -5.81
C ALA A 25 -3.34 1.42 -5.69
N LYS A 26 -2.59 2.00 -6.64
CA LYS A 26 -2.34 3.44 -6.68
C LYS A 26 -3.63 4.24 -6.80
N CYS A 27 -4.60 3.83 -7.63
CA CYS A 27 -5.90 4.51 -7.69
C CYS A 27 -6.64 4.54 -6.34
N PHE A 28 -6.67 3.44 -5.61
CA PHE A 28 -7.30 3.39 -4.28
C PHE A 28 -6.54 4.28 -3.28
N LEU A 29 -5.21 4.26 -3.31
CA LEU A 29 -4.37 5.05 -2.44
C LEU A 29 -4.43 6.55 -2.76
N GLU A 30 -4.66 6.93 -4.02
CA GLU A 30 -4.98 8.31 -4.41
C GLU A 30 -6.28 8.77 -3.74
N GLY A 31 -7.33 7.95 -3.83
CA GLY A 31 -8.60 8.22 -3.14
C GLY A 31 -8.43 8.32 -1.62
N ALA A 32 -7.69 7.40 -1.01
CA ALA A 32 -7.39 7.44 0.41
C ALA A 32 -6.63 8.72 0.81
N ASN A 33 -5.65 9.13 -0.01
CA ASN A 33 -4.85 10.34 0.22
C ASN A 33 -5.70 11.63 0.12
N LEU A 34 -6.64 11.70 -0.83
CA LEU A 34 -7.59 12.81 -0.92
C LEU A 34 -8.52 12.86 0.30
N LEU A 35 -9.09 11.73 0.72
CA LEU A 35 -9.95 11.69 1.92
C LEU A 35 -9.18 12.04 3.20
N LYS A 36 -7.91 11.64 3.30
CA LYS A 36 -7.02 12.02 4.41
C LYS A 36 -6.90 13.54 4.53
N MET A 37 -6.82 14.27 3.43
CA MET A 37 -6.73 15.74 3.46
C MET A 37 -8.00 16.36 4.05
N GLU A 38 -9.17 15.79 3.80
CA GLU A 38 -10.44 16.27 4.38
C GLU A 38 -10.60 15.93 5.87
N LEU A 39 -9.88 14.94 6.39
CA LEU A 39 -9.88 14.64 7.83
C LEU A 39 -9.28 15.78 8.67
N VAL A 40 -8.33 16.52 8.10
CA VAL A 40 -7.73 17.70 8.73
C VAL A 40 -8.79 18.78 9.01
N ASN A 41 -9.79 18.88 8.14
CA ASN A 41 -10.90 19.83 8.26
C ASN A 41 -11.96 19.38 9.28
N GLY A 42 -11.71 18.29 10.03
CA GLY A 42 -12.59 17.79 11.09
C GLY A 42 -13.68 16.82 10.62
N ASN A 43 -13.69 16.42 9.34
CA ASN A 43 -14.71 15.51 8.81
C ASN A 43 -14.45 14.04 9.18
N ARG A 44 -14.74 13.69 10.45
CA ARG A 44 -14.49 12.34 11.00
C ARG A 44 -15.22 11.21 10.27
N MET A 45 -16.31 11.49 9.53
CA MET A 45 -17.06 10.47 8.78
C MET A 45 -16.23 9.86 7.64
N LEU A 46 -15.20 10.56 7.16
CA LEU A 46 -14.34 10.07 6.08
C LEU A 46 -13.23 9.12 6.57
N PHE A 47 -13.11 8.92 7.88
CA PHE A 47 -12.01 8.14 8.46
C PHE A 47 -12.07 6.66 8.06
N ALA A 48 -13.23 6.02 8.28
CA ALA A 48 -13.41 4.62 7.91
C ALA A 48 -13.33 4.39 6.38
N PRO A 49 -13.95 5.22 5.52
CA PRO A 49 -13.74 5.16 4.07
C PRO A 49 -12.27 5.31 3.65
N ALA A 50 -11.52 6.24 4.24
CA ALA A 50 -10.10 6.42 3.94
C ALA A 50 -9.28 5.16 4.29
N LEU A 51 -9.55 4.56 5.45
CA LEU A 51 -8.91 3.30 5.85
C LEU A 51 -9.34 2.13 4.98
N HIS A 52 -10.61 2.07 4.56
CA HIS A 52 -11.07 1.03 3.63
C HIS A 52 -10.32 1.10 2.30
N LEU A 53 -10.20 2.30 1.72
CA LEU A 53 -9.43 2.50 0.49
C LEU A 53 -7.95 2.18 0.69
N ALA A 54 -7.36 2.56 1.83
CA ALA A 54 -5.99 2.21 2.17
C ALA A 54 -5.77 0.69 2.26
N GLY A 55 -6.72 -0.03 2.89
CA GLY A 55 -6.69 -1.50 3.00
C GLY A 55 -6.77 -2.18 1.63
N GLN A 56 -7.70 -1.76 0.78
CA GLN A 56 -7.81 -2.26 -0.60
C GLN A 56 -6.54 -1.95 -1.41
N GLY A 57 -6.01 -0.73 -1.27
CA GLY A 57 -4.77 -0.31 -1.91
C GLY A 57 -3.58 -1.19 -1.52
N LEU A 58 -3.36 -1.38 -0.22
CA LEU A 58 -2.30 -2.23 0.31
C LEU A 58 -2.46 -3.69 -0.12
N GLU A 59 -3.67 -4.24 -0.06
CA GLU A 59 -3.94 -5.60 -0.53
C GLU A 59 -3.50 -5.76 -2.00
N LEU A 60 -3.96 -4.88 -2.89
CA LEU A 60 -3.63 -4.99 -4.32
C LEU A 60 -2.15 -4.73 -4.59
N LEU A 61 -1.50 -3.84 -3.83
CA LEU A 61 -0.07 -3.59 -3.94
C LEU A 61 0.74 -4.85 -3.62
N LEU A 62 0.35 -5.56 -2.58
CA LEU A 62 0.98 -6.82 -2.17
C LEU A 62 0.74 -7.95 -3.16
N LYS A 63 -0.49 -8.07 -3.67
CA LYS A 63 -0.80 -9.04 -4.72
C LYS A 63 0.02 -8.77 -5.98
N GLY A 64 0.09 -7.51 -6.41
CA GLY A 64 0.93 -7.09 -7.52
C GLY A 64 2.40 -7.42 -7.29
N CYS A 65 2.91 -7.20 -6.07
CA CYS A 65 4.29 -7.55 -5.70
C CYS A 65 4.59 -9.04 -5.83
N LEU A 66 3.70 -9.90 -5.31
CA LEU A 66 3.86 -11.36 -5.40
C LEU A 66 3.79 -11.86 -6.85
N ILE A 67 2.87 -11.30 -7.64
CA ILE A 67 2.75 -11.62 -9.08
C ILE A 67 4.00 -11.17 -9.85
N HIS A 68 4.55 -10.00 -9.50
CA HIS A 68 5.78 -9.50 -10.11
C HIS A 68 6.98 -10.43 -9.86
N HIS A 69 6.97 -11.16 -8.75
CA HIS A 69 7.95 -12.18 -8.41
C HIS A 69 7.56 -13.61 -8.86
N GLY A 70 6.61 -13.74 -9.80
CA GLY A 70 6.32 -14.99 -10.50
C GLY A 70 5.14 -15.79 -9.96
N ALA A 71 4.42 -15.30 -8.94
CA ALA A 71 3.15 -15.93 -8.54
C ALA A 71 2.05 -15.68 -9.59
N THR A 72 1.12 -16.62 -9.73
CA THR A 72 -0.09 -16.36 -10.54
C THR A 72 -1.18 -15.69 -9.69
N GLU A 73 -2.16 -15.06 -10.34
CA GLU A 73 -3.33 -14.52 -9.65
C GLU A 73 -4.06 -15.60 -8.82
N ARG A 74 -4.12 -16.83 -9.36
CA ARG A 74 -4.71 -17.98 -8.65
C ARG A 74 -3.93 -18.30 -7.39
N ASP A 75 -2.60 -18.39 -7.46
CA ASP A 75 -1.76 -18.69 -6.29
C ASP A 75 -1.99 -17.66 -5.19
N VAL A 76 -1.96 -16.38 -5.55
CA VAL A 76 -2.15 -15.30 -4.58
C VAL A 76 -3.55 -15.32 -3.96
N LYS A 77 -4.58 -15.60 -4.75
CA LYS A 77 -5.95 -15.72 -4.28
C LYS A 77 -6.13 -16.90 -3.32
N ASP A 78 -5.63 -18.08 -3.70
CA ASP A 78 -5.87 -19.31 -2.95
C ASP A 78 -4.98 -19.38 -1.69
N MET A 79 -3.74 -18.90 -1.78
CA MET A 79 -2.78 -18.92 -0.66
C MET A 79 -2.99 -17.81 0.35
N TYR A 80 -3.50 -16.63 -0.05
CA TYR A 80 -3.59 -15.48 0.85
C TYR A 80 -4.98 -14.84 0.89
N GLY A 81 -5.71 -14.80 -0.22
CA GLY A 81 -7.02 -14.15 -0.29
C GLY A 81 -6.93 -12.66 0.05
N HIS A 82 -7.44 -12.27 1.22
CA HIS A 82 -7.38 -10.89 1.73
C HIS A 82 -6.37 -10.70 2.87
N ARG A 83 -5.60 -11.73 3.24
CA ARG A 83 -4.74 -11.75 4.44
C ARG A 83 -3.48 -10.90 4.25
N ILE A 84 -3.63 -9.59 4.39
CA ILE A 84 -2.56 -8.58 4.22
C ILE A 84 -1.32 -8.94 5.03
N ASN A 85 -1.47 -9.26 6.32
CA ASN A 85 -0.31 -9.53 7.19
C ASN A 85 0.49 -10.76 6.74
N GLU A 86 -0.14 -11.75 6.12
CA GLU A 86 0.57 -12.92 5.59
C GLU A 86 1.36 -12.58 4.31
N MET A 87 0.78 -11.77 3.42
CA MET A 87 1.47 -11.30 2.22
C MET A 87 2.59 -10.32 2.57
N TRP A 88 2.34 -9.40 3.52
CA TRP A 88 3.30 -8.39 3.97
C TRP A 88 4.58 -9.00 4.53
N ASN A 89 4.55 -10.23 5.05
CA ASN A 89 5.72 -10.90 5.62
C ASN A 89 6.46 -11.82 4.63
N GLN A 90 6.04 -11.90 3.36
CA GLN A 90 6.72 -12.73 2.38
C GLN A 90 8.11 -12.13 2.02
N PRO A 91 9.15 -12.96 1.79
CA PRO A 91 10.46 -12.48 1.35
C PRO A 91 10.41 -11.63 0.07
N GLN A 92 9.52 -11.97 -0.86
CA GLN A 92 9.29 -11.25 -2.11
C GLN A 92 8.91 -9.77 -1.87
N CYS A 93 8.39 -9.43 -0.70
CA CYS A 93 8.02 -8.07 -0.34
C CYS A 93 9.15 -7.29 0.38
N ASP A 94 10.38 -7.81 0.47
CA ASP A 94 11.51 -7.12 1.13
C ASP A 94 11.77 -5.71 0.57
N GLN A 95 11.86 -5.57 -0.77
CA GLN A 95 12.06 -4.25 -1.39
C GLN A 95 10.87 -3.32 -1.19
N LEU A 96 9.65 -3.87 -1.17
CA LEU A 96 8.44 -3.09 -0.88
C LEU A 96 8.46 -2.55 0.57
N ARG A 97 8.86 -3.38 1.54
CA ARG A 97 9.04 -2.97 2.95
C ARG A 97 10.12 -1.91 3.09
N ALA A 98 11.27 -2.10 2.42
CA ALA A 98 12.36 -1.13 2.44
C ALA A 98 11.93 0.23 1.87
N ALA A 99 11.24 0.23 0.72
CA ALA A 99 10.69 1.45 0.13
C ALA A 99 9.66 2.12 1.05
N ALA A 100 8.80 1.34 1.70
CA ALA A 100 7.82 1.85 2.65
C ALA A 100 8.47 2.49 3.88
N ALA A 101 9.55 1.92 4.41
CA ALA A 101 10.30 2.51 5.53
C ALA A 101 10.89 3.88 5.17
N ILE A 102 11.48 4.00 3.97
CA ILE A 102 11.99 5.29 3.45
C ILE A 102 10.83 6.29 3.30
N ASN A 103 9.72 5.86 2.70
CA ASN A 103 8.56 6.72 2.48
C ASN A 103 7.83 7.11 3.77
N ALA A 104 7.95 6.33 4.84
CA ALA A 104 7.49 6.70 6.17
C ALA A 104 8.29 7.87 6.74
N ALA A 105 9.62 7.85 6.60
CA ALA A 105 10.45 8.98 7.00
C ALA A 105 10.10 10.25 6.22
N ILE A 106 9.95 10.16 4.89
CA ILE A 106 9.58 11.31 4.04
C ILE A 106 8.21 11.87 4.44
N THR A 107 7.21 10.99 4.60
CA THR A 107 5.85 11.39 4.98
C THR A 107 5.83 12.05 6.37
N HIS A 108 6.65 11.57 7.29
CA HIS A 108 6.78 12.14 8.63
C HIS A 108 7.43 13.52 8.60
N GLU A 109 8.50 13.72 7.83
CA GLU A 109 9.16 15.02 7.65
C GLU A 109 8.20 16.06 7.07
N GLU A 110 7.41 15.69 6.05
CA GLU A 110 6.37 16.57 5.51
C GLU A 110 5.29 16.90 6.54
N ALA A 111 4.90 15.92 7.36
CA ALA A 111 3.92 16.15 8.43
C ALA A 111 4.45 17.16 9.46
N LEU A 112 5.73 17.06 9.84
CA LEU A 112 6.41 18.03 10.70
C LEU A 112 6.43 19.42 10.07
N GLY A 113 6.86 19.53 8.82
CA GLY A 113 6.96 20.81 8.10
C GLY A 113 5.62 21.49 7.84
N SER A 114 4.54 20.72 7.72
CA SER A 114 3.20 21.26 7.44
C SER A 114 2.56 22.02 8.61
N GLY A 115 2.94 21.70 9.85
CA GLY A 115 2.26 22.20 11.06
C GLY A 115 0.82 21.71 11.26
N VAL A 116 0.29 20.90 10.33
CA VAL A 116 -1.10 20.40 10.33
C VAL A 116 -1.29 19.25 11.33
N TYR A 117 -0.23 18.47 11.56
CA TYR A 117 -0.26 17.28 12.39
C TYR A 117 0.55 17.50 13.68
N PRO A 118 -0.05 18.06 14.75
CA PRO A 118 0.69 18.44 15.96
C PRO A 118 1.35 17.24 16.66
N ASP A 119 0.79 16.05 16.48
CA ASP A 119 1.34 14.82 17.04
C ASP A 119 2.52 14.24 16.25
N ALA A 120 2.84 14.77 15.05
CA ALA A 120 3.99 14.32 14.27
C ALA A 120 5.31 14.49 15.06
N ALA A 121 5.44 15.55 15.85
CA ALA A 121 6.61 15.80 16.70
C ALA A 121 6.84 14.75 17.80
N LYS A 122 5.84 13.90 18.09
CA LYS A 122 5.92 12.83 19.09
C LYS A 122 6.38 11.49 18.51
N VAL A 123 6.52 11.39 17.20
CA VAL A 123 6.93 10.17 16.50
C VAL A 123 8.46 10.18 16.37
N ASN A 124 9.12 9.27 17.08
CA ASN A 124 10.59 9.13 17.05
C ASN A 124 11.07 8.18 15.95
N ASP A 125 10.27 7.15 15.65
CA ASP A 125 10.57 6.14 14.62
C ASP A 125 9.34 5.98 13.71
N PRO A 126 9.26 6.75 12.61
CA PRO A 126 8.12 6.68 11.70
C PRO A 126 8.05 5.35 10.94
N ALA A 127 9.16 4.66 10.71
CA ALA A 127 9.17 3.38 10.02
C ALA A 127 8.57 2.28 10.91
N SER A 128 9.02 2.17 12.17
CA SER A 128 8.43 1.22 13.12
C SER A 128 6.95 1.51 13.38
N LEU A 129 6.56 2.79 13.49
CA LEU A 129 5.16 3.14 13.68
C LEU A 129 4.31 2.82 12.44
N PHE A 130 4.86 2.99 11.24
CA PHE A 130 4.21 2.57 10.01
C PHE A 130 3.97 1.05 9.97
N GLU A 131 4.95 0.24 10.37
CA GLU A 131 4.81 -1.22 10.45
C GLU A 131 3.68 -1.64 11.40
N GLU A 132 3.58 -1.00 12.58
CA GLU A 132 2.46 -1.21 13.51
C GLU A 132 1.12 -0.89 12.85
N TYR A 133 1.03 0.26 12.17
CA TYR A 133 -0.19 0.67 11.47
C TYR A 133 -0.55 -0.23 10.29
N CYS A 134 0.44 -0.74 9.56
CA CYS A 134 0.26 -1.70 8.48
C CYS A 134 -0.36 -3.00 9.02
N GLY A 135 0.19 -3.54 10.11
CA GLY A 135 -0.34 -4.75 10.78
C GLY A 135 -1.75 -4.57 11.34
N ALA A 136 -2.03 -3.41 11.92
CA ALA A 136 -3.37 -3.04 12.41
C ALA A 136 -4.37 -2.93 11.26
N LEU A 137 -4.00 -2.26 10.15
CA LEU A 137 -4.83 -2.15 8.95
C LEU A 137 -5.13 -3.54 8.37
N GLY A 138 -4.13 -4.42 8.28
CA GLY A 138 -4.33 -5.79 7.80
C GLY A 138 -5.33 -6.58 8.65
N THR A 139 -5.31 -6.39 9.97
CA THR A 139 -6.27 -7.01 10.90
C THR A 139 -7.68 -6.45 10.71
N LEU A 140 -7.82 -5.15 10.47
CA LEU A 140 -9.12 -4.50 10.22
C LEU A 140 -9.70 -4.82 8.85
N HIS A 141 -8.84 -5.08 7.86
CA HIS A 141 -9.25 -5.36 6.49
C HIS A 141 -9.61 -6.83 6.26
N ALA A 142 -8.88 -7.75 6.89
CA ALA A 142 -8.99 -9.19 6.62
C ALA A 142 -9.49 -10.02 7.80
N GLY A 143 -9.66 -9.42 8.99
CA GLY A 143 -10.08 -10.12 10.20
C GLY A 143 -11.55 -10.57 10.18
N GLY A 144 -11.89 -11.47 11.10
CA GLY A 144 -13.28 -11.92 11.31
C GLY A 144 -14.23 -10.73 11.49
N GLY A 145 -15.30 -10.71 10.71
CA GLY A 145 -16.32 -9.66 10.72
C GLY A 145 -16.09 -8.48 9.78
N PHE A 146 -14.93 -8.37 9.11
CA PHE A 146 -14.56 -7.24 8.24
C PHE A 146 -14.92 -5.86 8.85
N PRO A 147 -14.27 -5.44 9.94
CA PRO A 147 -14.64 -4.21 10.67
C PRO A 147 -14.67 -2.91 9.85
N LEU A 148 -13.93 -2.84 8.73
CA LEU A 148 -14.00 -1.71 7.81
C LEU A 148 -15.21 -1.76 6.86
N ARG A 149 -15.86 -2.92 6.72
CA ARG A 149 -17.02 -3.15 5.84
C ARG A 149 -18.33 -3.15 6.60
N TYR A 150 -18.33 -3.58 7.87
CA TYR A 150 -19.53 -3.73 8.68
C TYR A 150 -19.35 -3.10 10.06
N PRO A 151 -20.43 -2.56 10.67
CA PRO A 151 -20.40 -2.18 12.08
C PRO A 151 -20.00 -3.38 12.96
N THR A 152 -19.01 -3.20 13.83
CA THR A 152 -18.56 -4.25 14.77
C THR A 152 -18.61 -3.74 16.20
N GLU A 153 -18.94 -4.61 17.16
CA GLU A 153 -19.07 -4.26 18.59
C GLU A 153 -17.73 -4.01 19.32
N HIS A 154 -16.60 -4.18 18.64
CA HIS A 154 -15.28 -4.05 19.26
C HIS A 154 -14.70 -2.64 19.11
N ASP A 155 -14.30 -2.06 20.24
CA ASP A 155 -13.46 -0.85 20.34
C ASP A 155 -12.04 -1.12 19.81
N ARG A 156 -11.90 -1.42 18.52
CA ARG A 156 -10.60 -1.55 17.88
C ARG A 156 -10.07 -0.17 17.53
N MET A 157 -8.96 0.22 18.14
CA MET A 157 -8.24 1.42 17.73
C MET A 157 -7.68 1.23 16.32
N ALA A 158 -8.10 2.11 15.42
CA ALA A 158 -7.62 2.13 14.06
C ALA A 158 -6.34 2.97 13.93
N PRO A 159 -5.45 2.63 13.00
CA PRO A 159 -4.21 3.38 12.80
C PRO A 159 -4.47 4.82 12.39
N ARG A 160 -3.57 5.72 12.80
CA ARG A 160 -3.67 7.13 12.42
C ARG A 160 -3.39 7.27 10.93
N THR A 161 -4.34 7.88 10.23
CA THR A 161 -4.40 7.92 8.77
C THR A 161 -3.23 8.64 8.09
N PRO A 162 -2.64 9.73 8.60
CA PRO A 162 -1.70 10.51 7.81
C PRO A 162 -0.40 9.81 7.44
N LEU A 163 0.28 9.22 8.43
CA LEU A 163 1.52 8.48 8.21
C LEU A 163 1.24 7.24 7.36
N LEU A 164 0.26 6.42 7.74
CA LEU A 164 -0.11 5.20 7.04
C LEU A 164 -0.46 5.47 5.56
N ILE A 165 -1.41 6.36 5.29
CA ILE A 165 -1.87 6.63 3.92
C ILE A 165 -0.78 7.31 3.11
N GLY A 166 -0.07 8.29 3.68
CA GLY A 166 1.01 9.00 2.97
C GLY A 166 2.12 8.04 2.54
N THR A 167 2.57 7.18 3.44
CA THR A 167 3.59 6.16 3.15
C THR A 167 3.14 5.21 2.05
N LEU A 168 1.93 4.64 2.16
CA LEU A 168 1.40 3.72 1.15
C LEU A 168 1.25 4.41 -0.21
N TRP A 169 0.72 5.64 -0.22
CA TRP A 169 0.52 6.43 -1.44
C TRP A 169 1.83 6.72 -2.17
N ARG A 170 2.90 7.08 -1.45
CA ARG A 170 4.25 7.27 -2.02
C ARG A 170 4.83 5.96 -2.52
N THR A 171 4.74 4.91 -1.71
CA THR A 171 5.29 3.60 -2.06
C THR A 171 4.65 3.02 -3.32
N ALA A 172 3.33 3.15 -3.47
CA ALA A 172 2.64 2.75 -4.69
C ALA A 172 3.01 3.61 -5.91
N ASP A 173 3.31 4.90 -5.71
CA ASP A 173 3.78 5.80 -6.77
C ASP A 173 5.17 5.40 -7.26
N ASP A 174 6.09 5.16 -6.32
CA ASP A 174 7.43 4.68 -6.58
C ASP A 174 7.39 3.35 -7.34
N TYR A 175 6.55 2.41 -6.89
CA TYR A 175 6.40 1.11 -7.54
C TYR A 175 5.88 1.26 -8.97
N ALA A 176 4.81 2.04 -9.17
CA ALA A 176 4.26 2.25 -10.51
C ALA A 176 5.27 2.88 -11.49
N LYS A 177 6.15 3.78 -11.00
CA LYS A 177 7.11 4.52 -11.83
C LYS A 177 8.45 3.81 -12.01
N ARG A 178 8.89 3.05 -11.02
CA ARG A 178 10.22 2.42 -10.93
C ARG A 178 10.10 0.94 -10.56
N PRO A 179 9.33 0.13 -11.30
CA PRO A 179 8.97 -1.22 -10.88
C PRO A 179 10.16 -2.17 -10.72
N THR A 180 11.23 -1.96 -11.49
CA THR A 180 12.44 -2.79 -11.41
C THR A 180 13.19 -2.66 -10.09
N GLU A 181 13.03 -1.55 -9.36
CA GLU A 181 13.63 -1.39 -8.01
C GLU A 181 12.94 -2.27 -6.96
N PHE A 182 11.72 -2.75 -7.26
CA PHE A 182 10.93 -3.59 -6.35
C PHE A 182 11.14 -5.09 -6.61
N LEU A 183 11.97 -5.45 -7.59
CA LEU A 183 12.44 -6.81 -7.74
C LEU A 183 13.66 -6.99 -6.82
N SER A 184 13.61 -7.99 -5.93
CA SER A 184 14.80 -8.34 -5.16
C SER A 184 15.89 -8.82 -6.10
N ALA A 185 17.15 -8.44 -5.84
CA ALA A 185 18.32 -8.91 -6.60
C ALA A 185 18.61 -10.42 -6.43
N LEU A 186 17.67 -11.19 -5.89
CA LEU A 186 17.79 -12.62 -5.66
C LEU A 186 17.13 -13.38 -6.82
N GLY A 187 17.96 -13.65 -7.80
CA GLY A 187 17.83 -14.67 -8.84
C GLY A 187 19.22 -15.09 -9.28
#